data_AF-A0A960QEE7-F1
#
_entry.id   AF-A0A960QEE7-F1
#
_cell.length_a   1.000
_cell.length_b   1.000
_cell.length_c   1.000
_cell.angle_alpha   90.00
_cell.angle_beta   90.00
_cell.angle_gamma   90.00
#
_symmetry.space_group_name_H-M   'P 1'
#
loop_
_entity.id
_entity.type
_entity.pdbx_description
1 polymer ?
#
loop_
_entity_poly.entity_id
_entity_poly.type
_entity_poly.pdbx_seq_one_letter_code
_entity_poly.pdbx_strand_id
1 'polypeptide(L)'
;MTDSLDNRDALTAAILTSINRWRDRPDQADLHAADCEQLLSEYSAEESYRILDLGNQAADQIERSPEPAVDITLKLSTSTCDAARALGCVLIARVGKFNPRTWLSLIKHLAEDENPGVRDMAPMIFDLRPQLDGWVEMHGDYVFSILEEWRTDNSYRVRRLVTRALVGFAGQSVENAERVLKLVSPLYEDSAEYVRRNVVSALREIGRKQPDVVFSFLESRAEVNSAYDSELIPMVLEASFARKNPDWRDDILSKL
;
A
#
# COMPACT_ATOMS: atom_id res chain seq x y z
N MET A 1 13.62 -14.38 -26.54
CA MET A 1 13.74 -14.33 -25.07
C MET A 1 14.95 -13.49 -24.65
N THR A 2 15.14 -12.35 -25.30
CA THR A 2 16.26 -11.40 -25.11
C THR A 2 15.79 -9.94 -25.03
N ASP A 3 14.47 -9.68 -25.13
CA ASP A 3 13.87 -8.33 -25.15
C ASP A 3 13.58 -7.72 -23.77
N SER A 4 13.97 -8.38 -22.66
CA SER A 4 13.37 -8.06 -21.36
C SER A 4 14.16 -7.08 -20.49
N LEU A 5 15.38 -6.67 -20.83
CA LEU A 5 16.18 -5.74 -19.99
C LEU A 5 16.43 -4.41 -20.70
N ASP A 6 16.90 -4.43 -21.96
CA ASP A 6 17.12 -3.20 -22.75
C ASP A 6 15.83 -2.38 -22.96
N ASN A 7 14.68 -3.06 -23.12
CA ASN A 7 13.39 -2.37 -23.28
C ASN A 7 12.86 -1.80 -21.94
N ARG A 8 13.32 -2.33 -20.80
CA ARG A 8 12.97 -1.79 -19.46
C ARG A 8 13.69 -0.49 -19.20
N ASP A 9 14.98 -0.44 -19.48
CA ASP A 9 15.79 0.76 -19.30
C ASP A 9 15.35 1.86 -20.27
N ALA A 10 14.94 1.50 -21.49
CA ALA A 10 14.40 2.45 -22.47
C ALA A 10 13.06 3.07 -22.05
N LEU A 11 12.09 2.29 -21.55
CA LEU A 11 10.82 2.81 -21.05
C LEU A 11 11.03 3.72 -19.83
N THR A 12 11.81 3.24 -18.86
CA THR A 12 12.13 4.01 -17.66
C THR A 12 12.80 5.32 -18.05
N ALA A 13 13.79 5.28 -18.95
CA ALA A 13 14.41 6.49 -19.47
C ALA A 13 13.42 7.41 -20.21
N ALA A 14 12.48 6.88 -20.98
CA ALA A 14 11.47 7.66 -21.71
C ALA A 14 10.49 8.36 -20.76
N ILE A 15 9.98 7.65 -19.75
CA ILE A 15 9.09 8.22 -18.73
C ILE A 15 9.85 9.25 -17.90
N LEU A 16 11.05 8.93 -17.41
CA LEU A 16 11.90 9.89 -16.71
C LEU A 16 12.20 11.12 -17.58
N THR A 17 12.40 10.94 -18.90
CA THR A 17 12.60 12.06 -19.83
C THR A 17 11.35 12.91 -19.95
N SER A 18 10.16 12.32 -20.07
CA SER A 18 8.89 13.05 -20.09
C SER A 18 8.68 13.86 -18.80
N ILE A 19 8.94 13.22 -17.65
CA ILE A 19 8.87 13.83 -16.33
C ILE A 19 9.88 15.00 -16.19
N ASN A 20 11.11 14.84 -16.70
CA ASN A 20 12.10 15.92 -16.69
C ASN A 20 11.71 17.09 -17.62
N ARG A 21 11.15 16.82 -18.79
CA ARG A 21 10.67 17.88 -19.70
C ARG A 21 9.58 18.72 -19.06
N TRP A 22 8.73 18.10 -18.26
CA TRP A 22 7.70 18.80 -17.50
C TRP A 22 8.29 19.76 -16.45
N ARG A 23 9.34 19.34 -15.72
CA ARG A 23 10.08 20.26 -14.84
C ARG A 23 10.55 21.50 -15.60
N ASP A 24 11.04 21.32 -16.82
CA ASP A 24 11.59 22.41 -17.62
C ASP A 24 10.51 23.24 -18.35
N ARG A 25 9.30 22.68 -18.56
CA ARG A 25 8.14 23.31 -19.24
C ARG A 25 6.81 23.00 -18.52
N PRO A 26 6.56 23.59 -17.34
CA PRO A 26 5.32 23.36 -16.59
C PRO A 26 4.06 23.84 -17.32
N ASP A 27 4.19 24.77 -18.27
CA ASP A 27 3.10 25.23 -19.14
C ASP A 27 2.58 24.15 -20.11
N GLN A 28 3.35 23.08 -20.32
CA GLN A 28 3.03 21.95 -21.22
C GLN A 28 2.63 20.68 -20.46
N ALA A 29 2.23 20.82 -19.21
CA ALA A 29 1.90 19.73 -18.32
C ALA A 29 0.91 18.69 -18.90
N ASP A 30 -0.12 19.14 -19.63
CA ASP A 30 -1.10 18.24 -20.25
C ASP A 30 -0.47 17.35 -21.34
N LEU A 31 0.46 17.91 -22.11
CA LEU A 31 1.19 17.19 -23.15
C LEU A 31 2.08 16.11 -22.52
N HIS A 32 2.80 16.45 -21.44
CA HIS A 32 3.68 15.50 -20.75
C HIS A 32 2.91 14.38 -20.04
N ALA A 33 1.74 14.70 -19.47
CA ALA A 33 0.84 13.69 -18.93
C ALA A 33 0.37 12.73 -20.04
N ALA A 34 -0.07 13.26 -21.19
CA ALA A 34 -0.48 12.44 -22.34
C ALA A 34 0.67 11.56 -22.88
N ASP A 35 1.89 12.09 -22.95
CA ASP A 35 3.08 11.32 -23.33
C ASP A 35 3.33 10.16 -22.33
N CYS A 36 3.22 10.42 -21.02
CA CYS A 36 3.34 9.40 -19.99
C CYS A 36 2.23 8.35 -20.11
N GLU A 37 0.98 8.76 -20.35
CA GLU A 37 -0.15 7.86 -20.56
C GLU A 37 0.07 6.96 -21.78
N GLN A 38 0.54 7.54 -22.89
CA GLN A 38 0.86 6.77 -24.09
C GLN A 38 1.95 5.72 -23.82
N LEU A 39 3.02 6.12 -23.12
CA LEU A 39 4.09 5.20 -22.73
C LEU A 39 3.62 4.11 -21.77
N LEU A 40 2.66 4.42 -20.89
CA LEU A 40 2.11 3.50 -19.90
C LEU A 40 0.95 2.65 -20.43
N SER A 41 0.39 2.96 -21.60
CA SER A 41 -0.78 2.29 -22.17
C SER A 41 -0.58 0.80 -22.49
N GLU A 42 0.68 0.38 -22.65
CA GLU A 42 1.03 -1.03 -22.88
C GLU A 42 1.23 -1.82 -21.58
N TYR A 43 1.12 -1.15 -20.42
CA TYR A 43 1.35 -1.73 -19.09
C TYR A 43 0.05 -1.85 -18.31
N SER A 44 0.04 -2.78 -17.36
CA SER A 44 -1.05 -2.95 -16.41
C SER A 44 -0.60 -2.55 -15.00
N ALA A 45 -1.48 -1.89 -14.24
CA ALA A 45 -1.31 -1.64 -12.82
C ALA A 45 -1.08 -2.92 -11.99
N GLU A 46 -1.51 -4.09 -12.51
CA GLU A 46 -1.26 -5.39 -11.88
C GLU A 46 0.22 -5.82 -11.97
N GLU A 47 1.02 -5.19 -12.85
CA GLU A 47 2.48 -5.35 -12.90
C GLU A 47 3.17 -4.50 -11.83
N SER A 48 2.71 -4.62 -10.57
CA SER A 48 3.00 -3.71 -9.47
C SER A 48 4.50 -3.51 -9.21
N TYR A 49 5.33 -4.55 -9.34
CA TYR A 49 6.78 -4.42 -9.15
C TYR A 49 7.43 -3.44 -10.15
N ARG A 50 6.98 -3.46 -11.41
CA ARG A 50 7.53 -2.63 -12.48
C ARG A 50 7.16 -1.16 -12.29
N ILE A 51 5.89 -0.92 -11.98
CA ILE A 51 5.39 0.43 -11.70
C ILE A 51 6.08 1.02 -10.46
N LEU A 52 6.32 0.19 -9.45
CA LEU A 52 7.00 0.61 -8.23
C LEU A 52 8.45 1.05 -8.47
N ASP A 53 9.22 0.24 -9.20
CA ASP A 53 10.62 0.56 -9.51
C ASP A 53 10.72 1.86 -10.34
N LEU A 54 9.91 1.96 -11.39
CA LEU A 54 9.79 3.16 -12.20
C LEU A 54 9.44 4.40 -11.37
N GLY A 55 8.41 4.28 -10.52
CA GLY A 55 7.92 5.38 -9.71
C GLY A 55 8.92 5.86 -8.68
N ASN A 56 9.72 4.96 -8.09
CA ASN A 56 10.79 5.35 -7.18
C ASN A 56 11.88 6.17 -7.88
N GLN A 57 12.30 5.74 -9.08
CA GLN A 57 13.28 6.49 -9.88
C GLN A 57 12.74 7.86 -10.31
N ALA A 58 11.46 7.93 -10.70
CA ALA A 58 10.79 9.17 -11.05
C ALA A 58 10.65 10.13 -9.86
N ALA A 59 10.26 9.59 -8.71
CA ALA A 59 10.08 10.34 -7.49
C ALA A 59 11.36 11.06 -7.03
N ASP A 60 12.51 10.40 -7.08
CA ASP A 60 13.80 11.00 -6.71
C ASP A 60 14.15 12.22 -7.57
N GLN A 61 13.65 12.28 -8.81
CA GLN A 61 13.88 13.40 -9.72
C GLN A 61 12.90 14.54 -9.47
N ILE A 62 11.60 14.25 -9.33
CA ILE A 62 10.57 15.30 -9.13
C ILE A 62 10.62 15.92 -7.74
N GLU A 63 11.09 15.20 -6.72
CA GLU A 63 11.17 15.73 -5.36
C GLU A 63 12.10 16.97 -5.26
N ARG A 64 13.04 17.12 -6.21
CA ARG A 64 13.91 18.30 -6.32
C ARG A 64 13.18 19.53 -6.89
N SER A 65 11.91 19.41 -7.28
CA SER A 65 11.12 20.44 -7.97
C SER A 65 9.64 20.37 -7.56
N PRO A 66 9.26 20.94 -6.41
CA PRO A 66 7.99 20.63 -5.75
C PRO A 66 6.73 21.09 -6.51
N GLU A 67 6.75 22.22 -7.20
CA GLU A 67 5.57 22.72 -7.94
C GLU A 67 5.19 21.80 -9.13
N PRO A 68 6.10 21.50 -10.07
CA PRO A 68 5.82 20.50 -11.11
C PRO A 68 5.45 19.12 -10.56
N ALA A 69 6.02 18.74 -9.41
CA ALA A 69 5.78 17.44 -8.78
C ALA A 69 4.33 17.24 -8.32
N VAL A 70 3.67 18.31 -7.83
CA VAL A 70 2.26 18.23 -7.44
C VAL A 70 1.36 18.06 -8.66
N ASP A 71 1.58 18.87 -9.70
CA ASP A 71 0.75 18.86 -10.91
C ASP A 71 0.83 17.50 -11.63
N ILE A 72 2.04 16.94 -11.79
CA ILE A 72 2.20 15.61 -12.38
C ILE A 72 1.55 14.50 -11.59
N THR A 73 1.73 14.54 -10.28
CA THR A 73 1.15 13.53 -9.40
C THR A 73 -0.36 13.57 -9.50
N LEU A 74 -0.97 14.76 -9.56
CA LEU A 74 -2.41 14.91 -9.73
C LEU A 74 -2.89 14.32 -11.05
N LYS A 75 -2.29 14.71 -12.18
CA LYS A 75 -2.72 14.25 -13.51
C LYS A 75 -2.62 12.74 -13.68
N LEU A 76 -1.49 12.15 -13.28
CA LEU A 76 -1.29 10.70 -13.38
C LEU A 76 -2.26 9.94 -12.48
N SER A 77 -2.50 10.43 -11.26
CA SER A 77 -3.43 9.79 -10.31
C SER A 77 -4.89 9.84 -10.75
N THR A 78 -5.26 10.74 -11.66
CA THR A 78 -6.61 10.87 -12.23
C THR A 78 -6.70 10.43 -13.69
N SER A 79 -5.66 9.77 -14.20
CA SER A 79 -5.57 9.32 -15.59
C SER A 79 -6.61 8.26 -15.93
N THR A 80 -6.97 8.16 -17.21
CA THR A 80 -7.76 7.03 -17.71
C THR A 80 -6.96 5.73 -17.76
N CYS A 81 -5.63 5.79 -17.81
CA CYS A 81 -4.72 4.65 -17.80
C CYS A 81 -4.48 4.15 -16.37
N ASP A 82 -4.74 2.87 -16.09
CA ASP A 82 -4.53 2.30 -14.75
C ASP A 82 -3.07 2.30 -14.31
N ALA A 83 -2.13 1.99 -15.22
CA ALA A 83 -0.70 2.03 -14.93
C ALA A 83 -0.22 3.45 -14.56
N ALA A 84 -0.80 4.48 -15.19
CA ALA A 84 -0.57 5.88 -14.81
C ALA A 84 -1.12 6.19 -13.41
N ARG A 85 -2.32 5.72 -13.07
CA ARG A 85 -2.88 5.88 -11.71
C ARG A 85 -2.05 5.15 -10.65
N ALA A 86 -1.57 3.93 -10.96
CA ALA A 86 -0.68 3.17 -10.09
C ALA A 86 0.68 3.87 -9.88
N LEU A 87 1.25 4.46 -10.94
CA LEU A 87 2.43 5.33 -10.83
C LEU A 87 2.12 6.56 -9.96
N GLY A 88 0.93 7.14 -10.12
CA GLY A 88 0.40 8.21 -9.28
C GLY A 88 0.50 7.89 -7.79
N CYS A 89 0.09 6.70 -7.35
CA CYS A 89 0.25 6.26 -5.96
C CYS A 89 1.71 6.38 -5.47
N VAL A 90 2.67 5.93 -6.27
CA VAL A 90 4.10 6.00 -5.92
C VAL A 90 4.58 7.45 -5.78
N LEU A 91 4.12 8.33 -6.68
CA LEU A 91 4.47 9.76 -6.61
C LEU A 91 3.82 10.45 -5.41
N ILE A 92 2.55 10.15 -5.09
CA ILE A 92 1.87 10.67 -3.89
C ILE A 92 2.66 10.32 -2.62
N ALA A 93 3.14 9.08 -2.50
CA ALA A 93 3.95 8.65 -1.36
C ALA A 93 5.17 9.55 -1.15
N ARG A 94 5.71 10.11 -2.23
CA ARG A 94 6.97 10.86 -2.26
C ARG A 94 6.79 12.36 -2.13
N VAL A 95 5.80 12.94 -2.80
CA VAL A 95 5.53 14.38 -2.77
C VAL A 95 4.57 14.75 -1.64
N GLY A 96 3.60 13.88 -1.35
CA GLY A 96 2.55 14.16 -0.39
C GLY A 96 3.01 14.08 1.06
N LYS A 97 4.18 13.52 1.31
CA LYS A 97 4.80 13.46 2.63
C LYS A 97 5.04 14.85 3.25
N PHE A 98 5.16 15.91 2.45
CA PHE A 98 5.33 17.27 2.95
C PHE A 98 3.99 17.94 3.37
N ASN A 99 2.88 17.48 2.80
CA ASN A 99 1.53 17.92 3.20
C ASN A 99 0.51 16.79 2.98
N PRO A 100 0.48 15.78 3.87
CA PRO A 100 -0.36 14.58 3.70
C PRO A 100 -1.84 14.87 3.51
N ARG A 101 -2.34 15.93 4.17
CA ARG A 101 -3.76 16.31 4.14
C ARG A 101 -4.29 16.58 2.74
N THR A 102 -3.47 17.19 1.87
CA THR A 102 -3.88 17.58 0.51
C THR A 102 -4.25 16.40 -0.38
N TRP A 103 -3.72 15.21 -0.08
CA TRP A 103 -3.85 14.03 -0.94
C TRP A 103 -4.90 13.04 -0.47
N LEU A 104 -5.52 13.24 0.70
CA LEU A 104 -6.41 12.26 1.32
C LEU A 104 -7.62 11.90 0.45
N SER A 105 -8.23 12.89 -0.22
CA SER A 105 -9.36 12.65 -1.13
C SER A 105 -8.94 11.80 -2.32
N LEU A 106 -7.75 12.06 -2.89
CA LEU A 106 -7.22 11.31 -4.01
C LEU A 106 -6.84 9.88 -3.62
N ILE A 107 -6.28 9.68 -2.42
CA ILE A 107 -5.98 8.34 -1.88
C ILE A 107 -7.27 7.54 -1.70
N LYS A 108 -8.35 8.14 -1.17
CA LYS A 108 -9.66 7.47 -1.11
C LYS A 108 -10.16 7.09 -2.50
N HIS A 109 -10.07 7.99 -3.47
CA HIS A 109 -10.45 7.71 -4.84
C HIS A 109 -9.66 6.52 -5.44
N LEU A 110 -8.34 6.47 -5.23
CA LEU A 110 -7.47 5.37 -5.67
C LEU A 110 -7.74 4.07 -4.92
N ALA A 111 -8.14 4.13 -3.65
CA ALA A 111 -8.60 2.96 -2.90
C ALA A 111 -9.89 2.37 -3.49
N GLU A 112 -10.72 3.24 -4.07
CA GLU A 112 -12.00 2.89 -4.70
C GLU A 112 -11.90 2.58 -6.18
N ASP A 113 -10.69 2.62 -6.77
CA ASP A 113 -10.43 2.41 -8.19
C ASP A 113 -11.08 1.13 -8.73
N GLU A 114 -11.44 1.11 -10.00
CA GLU A 114 -11.95 -0.08 -10.67
C GLU A 114 -10.88 -1.15 -10.86
N ASN A 115 -9.63 -0.75 -11.11
CA ASN A 115 -8.52 -1.65 -11.35
C ASN A 115 -7.92 -2.14 -10.00
N PRO A 116 -7.84 -3.47 -9.78
CA PRO A 116 -7.30 -4.03 -8.54
C PRO A 116 -5.82 -3.67 -8.28
N GLY A 117 -5.00 -3.54 -9.32
CA GLY A 117 -3.60 -3.15 -9.19
C GLY A 117 -3.43 -1.75 -8.61
N VAL A 118 -4.29 -0.80 -9.01
CA VAL A 118 -4.30 0.56 -8.43
C VAL A 118 -4.70 0.50 -6.95
N ARG A 119 -5.74 -0.27 -6.62
CA ARG A 119 -6.17 -0.46 -5.22
C ARG A 119 -5.11 -1.11 -4.34
N ASP A 120 -4.25 -1.94 -4.91
CA ASP A 120 -3.13 -2.59 -4.20
C ASP A 120 -1.96 -1.64 -3.96
N MET A 121 -1.79 -0.63 -4.82
CA MET A 121 -0.79 0.42 -4.68
C MET A 121 -1.21 1.51 -3.70
N ALA A 122 -2.50 1.87 -3.65
CA ALA A 122 -3.02 2.92 -2.77
C ALA A 122 -2.59 2.80 -1.28
N PRO A 123 -2.66 1.63 -0.60
CA PRO A 123 -2.19 1.50 0.78
C PRO A 123 -0.69 1.76 0.93
N MET A 124 0.12 1.46 -0.08
CA MET A 124 1.58 1.61 0.00
C MET A 124 1.99 3.06 0.22
N ILE A 125 1.14 4.04 -0.12
CA ILE A 125 1.41 5.48 0.07
C ILE A 125 1.85 5.80 1.51
N PHE A 126 1.30 5.11 2.50
CA PHE A 126 1.55 5.39 3.90
C PHE A 126 2.89 4.86 4.41
N ASP A 127 3.40 3.77 3.83
CA ASP A 127 4.61 3.08 4.30
C ASP A 127 5.62 2.73 3.19
N LEU A 128 5.52 3.36 2.01
CA LEU A 128 6.36 3.03 0.85
C LEU A 128 7.87 3.15 1.10
N ARG A 129 8.26 4.08 1.97
CA ARG A 129 9.66 4.33 2.36
C ARG A 129 9.86 4.05 3.85
N PRO A 130 9.69 2.79 4.27
CA PRO A 130 9.77 2.45 5.68
C PRO A 130 11.19 2.74 6.20
N GLN A 131 11.31 3.29 7.40
CA GLN A 131 12.58 3.64 8.07
C GLN A 131 13.39 4.76 7.38
N LEU A 132 12.80 5.46 6.42
CA LEU A 132 13.40 6.59 5.74
C LEU A 132 12.60 7.85 6.06
N ASP A 133 11.90 8.40 5.08
CA ASP A 133 11.11 9.62 5.16
C ASP A 133 9.67 9.40 4.65
N GLY A 134 9.15 8.18 4.83
CA GLY A 134 7.76 7.85 4.53
C GLY A 134 6.76 8.65 5.38
N TRP A 135 5.49 8.56 5.03
CA TRP A 135 4.44 9.31 5.72
C TRP A 135 4.33 8.91 7.19
N VAL A 136 4.39 7.60 7.49
CA VAL A 136 4.31 7.11 8.87
C VAL A 136 5.55 7.50 9.68
N GLU A 137 6.74 7.58 9.06
CA GLU A 137 7.96 8.04 9.72
C GLU A 137 7.89 9.55 10.07
N MET A 138 7.38 10.38 9.18
CA MET A 138 7.34 11.84 9.39
C MET A 138 6.10 12.33 10.13
N HIS A 139 4.96 11.63 9.98
CA HIS A 139 3.64 12.06 10.43
C HIS A 139 2.86 10.93 11.11
N GLY A 140 3.54 10.07 11.87
CA GLY A 140 2.96 8.85 12.45
C GLY A 140 1.61 9.06 13.12
N ASP A 141 1.50 9.99 14.08
CA ASP A 141 0.23 10.21 14.79
C ASP A 141 -0.90 10.70 13.88
N TYR A 142 -0.58 11.54 12.89
CA TYR A 142 -1.55 11.97 11.90
C TYR A 142 -2.00 10.81 11.00
N VAL A 143 -1.06 9.99 10.52
CA VAL A 143 -1.35 8.82 9.69
C VAL A 143 -2.25 7.83 10.45
N PHE A 144 -1.92 7.52 11.70
CA PHE A 144 -2.76 6.64 12.52
C PHE A 144 -4.15 7.22 12.76
N SER A 145 -4.27 8.52 13.04
CA SER A 145 -5.58 9.18 13.20
C SER A 145 -6.46 9.07 11.95
N ILE A 146 -5.87 9.23 10.75
CA ILE A 146 -6.60 9.08 9.48
C ILE A 146 -7.02 7.63 9.25
N LEU A 147 -6.12 6.67 9.49
CA LEU A 147 -6.44 5.26 9.29
C LEU A 147 -7.48 4.75 10.30
N GLU A 148 -7.48 5.27 11.54
CA GLU A 148 -8.52 4.99 12.53
C GLU A 148 -9.89 5.50 12.09
N GLU A 149 -9.97 6.69 11.49
CA GLU A 149 -11.20 7.20 10.88
C GLU A 149 -11.65 6.28 9.72
N TRP A 150 -10.73 5.98 8.79
CA TRP A 150 -11.02 5.21 7.59
C TRP A 150 -11.37 3.75 7.84
N ARG A 151 -10.97 3.22 9.00
CA ARG A 151 -11.36 1.88 9.47
C ARG A 151 -12.87 1.75 9.61
N THR A 152 -13.59 2.86 9.78
CA THR A 152 -15.05 2.90 9.91
C THR A 152 -15.75 3.49 8.69
N ASP A 153 -15.02 3.68 7.58
CA ASP A 153 -15.57 4.24 6.35
C ASP A 153 -16.70 3.36 5.77
N ASN A 154 -17.70 3.98 5.15
CA ASN A 154 -18.81 3.27 4.52
C ASN A 154 -18.33 2.34 3.39
N SER A 155 -17.27 2.74 2.69
CA SER A 155 -16.69 1.97 1.60
C SER A 155 -15.82 0.84 2.13
N TYR A 156 -16.20 -0.41 1.83
CA TYR A 156 -15.37 -1.57 2.19
C TYR A 156 -13.98 -1.53 1.53
N ARG A 157 -13.83 -0.81 0.41
CA ARG A 157 -12.54 -0.64 -0.27
C ARG A 157 -11.60 0.28 0.51
N VAL A 158 -12.14 1.35 1.09
CA VAL A 158 -11.37 2.22 2.01
C VAL A 158 -11.01 1.48 3.29
N ARG A 159 -11.94 0.73 3.89
CA ARG A 159 -11.62 -0.12 5.06
C ARG A 159 -10.57 -1.18 4.74
N ARG A 160 -10.62 -1.78 3.54
CA ARG A 160 -9.60 -2.72 3.06
C ARG A 160 -8.23 -2.07 2.94
N LEU A 161 -8.14 -0.82 2.48
CA LEU A 161 -6.85 -0.11 2.41
C LEU A 161 -6.19 -0.05 3.79
N VAL A 162 -6.96 0.20 4.85
CA VAL A 162 -6.44 0.27 6.24
C VAL A 162 -5.72 -1.02 6.65
N THR A 163 -6.19 -2.19 6.23
CA THR A 163 -5.55 -3.47 6.59
C THR A 163 -4.15 -3.62 5.97
N ARG A 164 -3.83 -2.87 4.92
CA ARG A 164 -2.56 -2.99 4.16
C ARG A 164 -1.62 -1.80 4.32
N ALA A 165 -2.11 -0.66 4.81
CA ALA A 165 -1.39 0.61 4.76
C ALA A 165 -0.05 0.65 5.50
N LEU A 166 0.11 -0.13 6.57
CA LEU A 166 1.27 -0.04 7.48
C LEU A 166 1.93 -1.40 7.75
N VAL A 167 1.82 -2.35 6.82
CA VAL A 167 2.37 -3.71 7.00
C VAL A 167 3.90 -3.70 6.98
N GLY A 168 4.51 -2.85 6.15
CA GLY A 168 5.95 -2.62 6.14
C GLY A 168 6.43 -2.01 7.46
N PHE A 169 5.70 -1.02 7.97
CA PHE A 169 5.97 -0.34 9.25
C PHE A 169 5.87 -1.28 10.46
N ALA A 170 4.83 -2.11 10.52
CA ALA A 170 4.65 -3.13 11.56
C ALA A 170 5.85 -4.08 11.70
N GLY A 171 6.52 -4.36 10.58
CA GLY A 171 7.67 -5.24 10.55
C GLY A 171 8.93 -4.71 11.25
N GLN A 172 9.01 -3.40 11.53
CA GLN A 172 10.24 -2.73 11.97
C GLN A 172 10.55 -2.93 13.46
N SER A 173 9.52 -3.09 14.31
CA SER A 173 9.66 -3.31 15.76
C SER A 173 8.42 -3.99 16.33
N VAL A 174 8.55 -4.56 17.53
CA VAL A 174 7.41 -5.13 18.28
C VAL A 174 6.35 -4.06 18.55
N GLU A 175 6.77 -2.88 19.02
CA GLU A 175 5.87 -1.74 19.30
C GLU A 175 5.07 -1.31 18.06
N ASN A 176 5.72 -1.25 16.89
CA ASN A 176 5.04 -0.92 15.64
C ASN A 176 4.02 -1.99 15.25
N ALA A 177 4.36 -3.27 15.42
CA ALA A 177 3.41 -4.35 15.17
C ALA A 177 2.22 -4.30 16.10
N GLU A 178 2.41 -4.06 17.40
CA GLU A 178 1.30 -3.90 18.36
C GLU A 178 0.40 -2.72 17.98
N ARG A 179 1.00 -1.58 17.59
CA ARG A 179 0.26 -0.38 17.17
C ARG A 179 -0.57 -0.64 15.91
N VAL A 180 0.01 -1.28 14.89
CA VAL A 180 -0.71 -1.65 13.67
C VAL A 180 -1.75 -2.73 13.94
N LEU A 181 -1.47 -3.68 14.83
CA LEU A 181 -2.43 -4.71 15.19
C LEU A 181 -3.67 -4.13 15.88
N LYS A 182 -3.49 -3.15 16.77
CA LYS A 182 -4.60 -2.40 17.38
C LYS A 182 -5.44 -1.66 16.35
N LEU A 183 -4.81 -1.16 15.28
CA LEU A 183 -5.50 -0.52 14.17
C LEU A 183 -6.32 -1.53 13.34
N VAL A 184 -5.76 -2.69 13.00
CA VAL A 184 -6.42 -3.64 12.07
C VAL A 184 -7.33 -4.66 12.76
N SER A 185 -7.14 -4.95 14.05
CA SER A 185 -7.90 -5.99 14.75
C SER A 185 -9.42 -5.79 14.75
N PRO A 186 -9.97 -4.56 14.81
CA PRO A 186 -11.42 -4.39 14.71
C PRO A 186 -12.01 -4.77 13.34
N LEU A 187 -11.18 -4.80 12.28
CA LEU A 187 -11.60 -5.21 10.93
C LEU A 187 -11.66 -6.73 10.78
N TYR A 188 -11.23 -7.49 11.80
CA TYR A 188 -11.32 -8.94 11.80
C TYR A 188 -12.77 -9.44 11.71
N GLU A 189 -13.72 -8.65 12.23
CA GLU A 189 -15.16 -8.92 12.21
C GLU A 189 -15.90 -7.99 11.23
N ASP A 190 -15.20 -7.44 10.25
CA ASP A 190 -15.80 -6.56 9.24
C ASP A 190 -16.95 -7.25 8.50
N SER A 191 -18.01 -6.52 8.17
CA SER A 191 -19.17 -7.07 7.44
C SER A 191 -18.81 -7.59 6.05
N ALA A 192 -17.80 -6.99 5.40
CA ALA A 192 -17.32 -7.44 4.10
C ALA A 192 -16.27 -8.55 4.27
N GLU A 193 -16.56 -9.75 3.72
CA GLU A 193 -15.61 -10.87 3.71
C GLU A 193 -14.26 -10.45 3.10
N TYR A 194 -14.29 -9.65 2.03
CA TYR A 194 -13.08 -9.16 1.39
C TYR A 194 -12.16 -8.41 2.36
N VAL A 195 -12.70 -7.62 3.29
CA VAL A 195 -11.91 -6.92 4.31
C VAL A 195 -11.33 -7.93 5.30
N ARG A 196 -12.14 -8.87 5.81
CA ARG A 196 -11.67 -9.92 6.74
C ARG A 196 -10.52 -10.76 6.15
N ARG A 197 -10.62 -11.15 4.88
CA ARG A 197 -9.55 -11.87 4.17
C ARG A 197 -8.27 -11.04 4.04
N ASN A 198 -8.38 -9.73 3.87
CA ASN A 198 -7.20 -8.85 3.84
C ASN A 198 -6.60 -8.65 5.23
N VAL A 199 -7.39 -8.69 6.31
CA VAL A 199 -6.86 -8.75 7.69
C VAL A 199 -6.03 -10.02 7.88
N VAL A 200 -6.53 -11.18 7.44
CA VAL A 200 -5.75 -12.43 7.47
C VAL A 200 -4.42 -12.26 6.73
N SER A 201 -4.41 -11.70 5.52
CA SER A 201 -3.17 -11.43 4.77
C SER A 201 -2.21 -10.51 5.53
N ALA A 202 -2.72 -9.43 6.13
CA ALA A 202 -1.92 -8.51 6.94
C ALA A 202 -1.28 -9.22 8.14
N LEU A 203 -2.06 -9.99 8.91
CA LEU A 203 -1.56 -10.77 10.04
C LEU A 203 -0.50 -11.78 9.63
N ARG A 204 -0.66 -12.44 8.47
CA ARG A 204 0.34 -13.36 7.92
C ARG A 204 1.66 -12.64 7.60
N GLU A 205 1.59 -11.43 7.06
CA GLU A 205 2.77 -10.63 6.74
C GLU A 205 3.47 -10.07 7.98
N ILE A 206 2.71 -9.55 8.95
CA ILE A 206 3.23 -9.08 10.23
C ILE A 206 3.87 -10.26 10.98
N GLY A 207 3.19 -11.41 11.07
CA GLY A 207 3.66 -12.59 11.80
C GLY A 207 4.92 -13.24 11.21
N ARG A 208 5.27 -12.97 9.95
CA ARG A 208 6.57 -13.37 9.38
C ARG A 208 7.75 -12.64 10.03
N LYS A 209 7.52 -11.41 10.50
CA LYS A 209 8.55 -10.53 11.07
C LYS A 209 8.43 -10.43 12.60
N GLN A 210 7.20 -10.41 13.11
CA GLN A 210 6.84 -10.24 14.52
C GLN A 210 5.90 -11.39 14.96
N PRO A 211 6.38 -12.65 14.99
CA PRO A 211 5.55 -13.84 15.23
C PRO A 211 4.87 -13.85 16.60
N ASP A 212 5.56 -13.40 17.65
CA ASP A 212 5.03 -13.39 19.03
C ASP A 212 3.79 -12.50 19.15
N VAL A 213 3.85 -11.31 18.55
CA VAL A 213 2.75 -10.34 18.56
C VAL A 213 1.49 -10.90 17.90
N VAL A 214 1.65 -11.58 16.76
CA VAL A 214 0.52 -12.21 16.07
C VAL A 214 0.03 -13.44 16.82
N PHE A 215 0.93 -14.23 17.40
CA PHE A 215 0.57 -15.40 18.21
C PHE A 215 -0.30 -15.00 19.42
N SER A 216 0.15 -14.04 20.23
CA SER A 216 -0.62 -13.57 21.39
C SER A 216 -2.00 -13.03 21.00
N PHE A 217 -2.11 -12.36 19.86
CA PHE A 217 -3.40 -11.93 19.34
C PHE A 217 -4.31 -13.11 18.98
N LEU A 218 -3.79 -14.10 18.24
CA LEU A 218 -4.58 -15.29 17.87
C LEU A 218 -4.97 -16.12 19.10
N GLU A 219 -4.10 -16.23 20.10
CA GLU A 219 -4.42 -16.89 21.37
C GLU A 219 -5.58 -16.18 22.08
N SER A 220 -5.53 -14.85 22.21
CA SER A 220 -6.62 -14.07 22.80
C SER A 220 -7.94 -14.20 22.02
N ARG A 221 -7.87 -14.36 20.69
CA ARG A 221 -9.04 -14.58 19.83
C ARG A 221 -9.63 -15.98 20.02
N ALA A 222 -8.79 -17.00 20.12
CA ALA A 222 -9.23 -18.37 20.37
C ALA A 222 -9.94 -18.50 21.73
N GLU A 223 -9.54 -17.72 22.74
CA GLU A 223 -10.24 -17.67 24.04
C GLU A 223 -11.65 -17.06 23.94
N VAL A 224 -11.86 -16.08 23.06
CA VAL A 224 -13.17 -15.48 22.80
C VAL A 224 -14.06 -16.42 21.96
N ASN A 225 -13.46 -17.09 20.97
CA ASN A 225 -14.10 -18.03 20.05
C ASN A 225 -15.38 -17.48 19.38
N SER A 226 -15.23 -16.39 18.64
CA SER A 226 -16.30 -15.82 17.82
C SER A 226 -16.60 -16.69 16.59
N ALA A 227 -17.73 -16.43 15.94
CA ALA A 227 -18.15 -17.13 14.72
C ALA A 227 -17.15 -17.06 13.56
N TYR A 228 -16.21 -16.10 13.57
CA TYR A 228 -15.19 -15.97 12.52
C TYR A 228 -13.88 -16.67 12.87
N ASP A 229 -13.62 -16.97 14.15
CA ASP A 229 -12.29 -17.44 14.59
C ASP A 229 -11.98 -18.84 14.05
N SER A 230 -12.96 -19.76 14.09
CA SER A 230 -12.79 -21.11 13.53
C SER A 230 -12.50 -21.11 12.03
N GLU A 231 -12.88 -20.06 11.30
CA GLU A 231 -12.57 -19.91 9.87
C GLU A 231 -11.23 -19.19 9.66
N LEU A 232 -11.03 -18.04 10.29
CA LEU A 232 -9.95 -17.12 9.96
C LEU A 232 -8.63 -17.45 10.67
N ILE A 233 -8.66 -17.95 11.92
CA ILE A 233 -7.44 -18.32 12.66
C ILE A 233 -6.64 -19.40 11.92
N PRO A 234 -7.23 -20.52 11.47
CA PRO A 234 -6.50 -21.54 10.72
C PRO A 234 -5.83 -20.97 9.47
N MET A 235 -6.46 -20.02 8.78
CA MET A 235 -5.84 -19.38 7.63
C MET A 235 -4.60 -18.59 8.02
N VAL A 236 -4.65 -17.80 9.10
CA VAL A 236 -3.45 -17.08 9.56
C VAL A 236 -2.35 -18.09 9.86
N LEU A 237 -2.66 -19.15 10.61
CA LEU A 237 -1.74 -20.24 10.97
C LEU A 237 -1.17 -21.00 9.77
N GLU A 238 -1.90 -21.21 8.68
CA GLU A 238 -1.38 -21.91 7.48
C GLU A 238 -0.22 -21.18 6.78
N ALA A 239 0.02 -19.90 7.10
CA ALA A 239 1.10 -19.13 6.51
C ALA A 239 2.47 -19.35 7.19
N SER A 240 3.46 -18.60 6.73
CA SER A 240 4.89 -18.80 6.94
C SER A 240 5.39 -18.89 8.40
N PHE A 241 4.60 -18.59 9.43
CA PHE A 241 5.03 -18.72 10.83
C PHE A 241 4.78 -20.12 11.42
N ALA A 242 3.70 -20.84 11.07
CA ALA A 242 3.49 -22.19 11.62
C ALA A 242 4.47 -23.23 11.08
N ARG A 243 5.07 -23.00 9.90
CA ARG A 243 6.20 -23.83 9.44
C ARG A 243 7.43 -23.71 10.33
N LYS A 244 7.61 -22.58 11.01
CA LYS A 244 8.73 -22.33 11.93
C LYS A 244 8.38 -22.68 13.38
N ASN A 245 7.10 -22.61 13.75
CA ASN A 245 6.59 -22.89 15.09
C ASN A 245 5.37 -23.83 15.03
N PRO A 246 5.56 -25.14 14.76
CA PRO A 246 4.44 -26.09 14.63
C PRO A 246 3.68 -26.27 15.95
N ASP A 247 4.37 -26.29 17.09
CA ASP A 247 3.74 -26.49 18.41
C ASP A 247 2.76 -25.37 18.76
N TRP A 248 3.08 -24.13 18.37
CA TRP A 248 2.21 -22.96 18.60
C TRP A 248 0.93 -23.04 17.79
N ARG A 249 1.02 -23.55 16.56
CA ARG A 249 -0.17 -23.79 15.73
C ARG A 249 -1.07 -24.83 16.39
N ASP A 250 -0.50 -25.95 16.82
CA ASP A 250 -1.27 -27.05 17.40
C ASP A 250 -1.92 -26.63 18.73
N ASP A 251 -1.24 -25.83 19.55
CA ASP A 251 -1.81 -25.23 20.77
C ASP A 251 -3.05 -24.37 20.47
N ILE A 252 -2.95 -23.40 19.55
CA ILE A 252 -4.09 -22.54 19.19
C ILE A 252 -5.23 -23.36 18.57
N LEU A 253 -4.93 -24.28 17.65
CA LEU A 253 -5.96 -25.09 16.99
C LEU A 253 -6.73 -26.00 17.98
N SER A 254 -6.11 -26.39 19.09
CA SER A 254 -6.78 -27.17 20.14
C SER A 254 -7.84 -26.38 20.93
N LYS A 255 -7.79 -25.04 20.87
CA LYS A 255 -8.66 -24.11 21.60
C LYS A 255 -9.90 -23.67 20.79
N LEU A 256 -9.91 -23.93 19.47
CA LEU A 256 -11.01 -23.58 18.54
C LEU A 256 -12.17 -24.58 18.61
#